data_AF-A0A242KXI7-F1
#
_entry.id   AF-A0A242KXI7-F1
#
_cell.length_a   1.000
_cell.length_b   1.000
_cell.length_c   1.000
_cell.angle_alpha   90.00
_cell.angle_beta   90.00
_cell.angle_gamma   90.00
#
_symmetry.space_group_name_H-M   'P 1'
#
loop_
_entity.id
_entity.type
_entity.pdbx_description
1 polymer ?
#
loop_
_entity_poly.entity_id
_entity_poly.type
_entity_poly.pdbx_seq_one_letter_code
_entity_poly.pdbx_strand_id
1 'polypeptide(L)'
;MKKCTKMKLLNILAVSVGFISFNSTIKANENEFLDEWVAEGQQALQAGFSEEHFKKIMSIPMFPSEEIIYSPVSMTTNQTKIVNKVREQLGKPYAWGASGPDSFDCGGLVKYVYKQAVNTELPMGTINQEKYGTEISLNSLLPGDLLFYGDRGNTYHVGIYIGNGQMIHAPKPGETVTVVNIQYFYPNFARRLLSTEEPAVQKTFTEVKKTVMVNEENKSIDTLPWGMKGYVKVSSSSSYKGKVVTITQDSGSYGYSPELKGWVDKKGIEEVTATNVQGIILNGGYSIDPVPWYSGIVHIGTTSNHLNEKVNVTAKKGSYYYVANLGWIDKKAFNPELQKAVDDTPNTNVTTTNKCVSTEINKKASVLGNNKSIDTLPWGMSGYVKVGSLNNHIGNSISLTQEAGSYVYSPELKGWIDKKGLLIQ
;
A
#
# COMPACT_ATOMS: atom_id res chain seq x y z
N MET A 1 54.89 -41.30 32.39
CA MET A 1 55.59 -40.30 31.55
C MET A 1 54.84 -40.22 30.23
N LYS A 2 54.35 -39.13 29.64
CA LYS A 2 54.29 -37.66 29.85
C LYS A 2 52.97 -37.20 29.17
N LYS A 3 52.07 -36.55 29.91
CA LYS A 3 51.63 -35.13 29.80
C LYS A 3 50.77 -34.73 28.59
N CYS A 4 49.49 -34.47 28.90
CA CYS A 4 48.57 -33.57 28.19
C CYS A 4 49.12 -32.14 28.09
N THR A 5 48.86 -31.47 26.99
CA THR A 5 49.04 -30.02 26.83
C THR A 5 47.67 -29.34 26.84
N LYS A 6 47.40 -28.60 27.92
CA LYS A 6 46.26 -27.69 28.06
C LYS A 6 46.44 -26.50 27.11
N MET A 7 45.45 -26.27 26.25
CA MET A 7 45.27 -24.99 25.55
C MET A 7 44.83 -23.94 26.59
N LYS A 8 45.63 -22.89 26.76
CA LYS A 8 45.39 -21.80 27.71
C LYS A 8 44.15 -21.01 27.27
N LEU A 9 43.15 -20.92 28.15
CA LEU A 9 42.22 -19.79 28.15
C LEU A 9 43.04 -18.51 28.37
N LEU A 10 42.99 -17.58 27.42
CA LEU A 10 43.37 -16.19 27.69
C LEU A 10 42.19 -15.54 28.43
N ASN A 11 42.24 -15.57 29.76
CA ASN A 11 41.53 -14.58 30.58
C ASN A 11 42.23 -13.24 30.34
N ILE A 12 41.63 -12.37 29.52
CA ILE A 12 41.99 -10.96 29.51
C ILE A 12 41.45 -10.40 30.82
N LEU A 13 42.36 -10.20 31.78
CA LEU A 13 42.08 -9.50 33.03
C LEU A 13 41.50 -8.12 32.70
N ALA A 14 40.41 -7.77 33.37
CA ALA A 14 40.00 -6.39 33.56
C ALA A 14 41.19 -5.62 34.15
N VAL A 15 41.86 -4.81 33.32
CA VAL A 15 42.74 -3.76 33.81
C VAL A 15 41.82 -2.65 34.30
N SER A 16 41.91 -2.38 35.60
CA SER A 16 41.25 -1.24 36.24
C SER A 16 41.74 0.06 35.59
N VAL A 17 40.97 0.61 34.65
CA VAL A 17 41.15 1.98 34.16
C VAL A 17 40.61 2.92 35.23
N GLY A 18 41.40 3.11 36.29
CA GLY A 18 41.14 4.13 37.30
C GLY A 18 41.39 5.51 36.71
N PHE A 19 40.35 6.36 36.70
CA PHE A 19 40.40 7.83 36.62
C PHE A 19 41.53 8.44 35.76
N ILE A 20 41.37 8.44 34.43
CA ILE A 20 42.14 9.32 33.55
C ILE A 20 41.15 10.21 32.78
N SER A 21 41.35 11.52 32.90
CA SER A 21 40.57 12.58 32.22
C SER A 21 41.27 12.95 30.92
N PHE A 22 40.50 13.34 29.90
CA PHE A 22 41.01 13.78 28.59
C PHE A 22 41.97 14.98 28.62
N ASN A 23 42.05 15.70 29.74
CA ASN A 23 42.89 16.89 29.91
C ASN A 23 44.30 16.64 30.46
N SER A 24 44.72 15.39 30.67
CA SER A 24 46.09 15.13 31.16
C SER A 24 47.13 15.19 30.04
N THR A 25 48.12 16.08 30.16
CA THR A 25 49.34 16.04 29.35
C THR A 25 50.20 14.84 29.81
N ILE A 26 50.13 13.72 29.09
CA ILE A 26 50.97 12.55 29.38
C ILE A 26 52.33 12.76 28.71
N LYS A 27 53.41 12.73 29.51
CA LYS A 27 54.78 12.69 29.00
C LYS A 27 54.99 11.35 28.30
N ALA A 28 55.48 11.40 27.06
CA ALA A 28 55.75 10.25 26.21
C ALA A 28 56.69 9.23 26.88
N ASN A 29 56.12 8.24 27.57
CA ASN A 29 56.70 6.90 27.75
C ASN A 29 55.76 5.86 28.40
N GLU A 30 54.46 5.84 28.11
CA GLU A 30 53.58 4.73 28.55
C GLU A 30 52.51 4.36 27.51
N ASN A 31 52.68 3.17 26.92
CA ASN A 31 51.74 2.30 26.18
C ASN A 31 50.94 2.89 24.99
N GLU A 32 51.14 2.32 23.81
CA GLU A 32 50.37 2.53 22.55
C GLU A 32 48.83 2.45 22.75
N PHE A 33 48.36 1.62 23.69
CA PHE A 33 46.95 1.51 24.06
C PHE A 33 46.37 2.78 24.73
N LEU A 34 47.18 3.51 25.50
CA LEU A 34 46.77 4.77 26.15
C LEU A 34 46.62 5.89 25.11
N ASP A 35 47.50 5.92 24.10
CA ASP A 35 47.47 6.92 23.04
C ASP A 35 46.22 6.75 22.13
N GLU A 36 45.86 5.51 21.78
CA GLU A 36 44.63 5.23 21.03
C GLU A 36 43.36 5.63 21.79
N TRP A 37 43.27 5.33 23.09
CA TRP A 37 42.12 5.70 23.92
C TRP A 37 41.92 7.21 24.04
N VAL A 38 43.02 7.96 24.17
CA VAL A 38 43.00 9.43 24.22
C VAL A 38 42.58 10.01 22.87
N ALA A 39 43.13 9.50 21.77
CA ALA A 39 42.76 9.94 20.42
C ALA A 39 41.27 9.68 20.13
N GLU A 40 40.76 8.50 20.49
CA GLU A 40 39.38 8.12 20.26
C GLU A 40 38.40 8.99 21.04
N GLY A 41 38.73 9.30 22.30
CA GLY A 41 37.88 10.18 23.09
C GLY A 41 37.93 11.65 22.69
N GLN A 42 39.04 12.13 22.09
CA GLN A 42 39.06 13.44 21.42
C GLN A 42 38.10 13.47 20.22
N GLN A 43 38.04 12.40 19.42
CA GLN A 43 37.07 12.32 18.32
C GLN A 43 35.62 12.32 18.84
N ALA A 44 35.34 11.59 19.92
CA ALA A 44 34.03 11.58 20.56
C ALA A 44 33.62 12.99 21.06
N LEU A 45 34.53 13.72 21.71
CA LEU A 45 34.28 15.09 22.16
C LEU A 45 34.02 16.04 20.98
N GLN A 46 34.79 15.94 19.90
CA GLN A 46 34.58 16.72 18.68
C GLN A 46 33.22 16.43 18.03
N ALA A 47 32.75 15.19 18.10
CA ALA A 47 31.43 14.78 17.66
C ALA A 47 30.29 15.16 18.65
N GLY A 48 30.62 15.81 19.77
CA GLY A 48 29.66 16.34 20.75
C GLY A 48 29.25 15.36 21.85
N PHE A 49 29.96 14.24 22.03
CA PHE A 49 29.71 13.30 23.12
C PHE A 49 30.39 13.75 24.41
N SER A 50 29.75 13.48 25.57
CA SER A 50 30.39 13.70 26.87
C SER A 50 31.40 12.59 27.19
N GLU A 51 32.33 12.86 28.11
CA GLU A 51 33.28 11.85 28.60
C GLU A 51 32.57 10.64 29.23
N GLU A 52 31.45 10.86 29.91
CA GLU A 52 30.63 9.79 30.47
C GLU A 52 30.02 8.91 29.36
N HIS A 53 29.49 9.54 28.29
CA HIS A 53 28.95 8.82 27.15
C HIS A 53 30.01 7.98 26.43
N PHE A 54 31.19 8.58 26.20
CA PHE A 54 32.32 7.87 25.63
C PHE A 54 32.67 6.62 26.45
N LYS A 55 32.82 6.76 27.77
CA LYS A 55 33.13 5.62 28.65
C LYS A 55 32.07 4.53 28.58
N LYS A 56 30.78 4.90 28.54
CA LYS A 56 29.67 3.94 28.40
C LYS A 56 29.73 3.17 27.09
N ILE A 57 29.94 3.85 25.96
CA ILE A 57 30.04 3.21 24.63
C ILE A 57 31.27 2.31 24.55
N MET A 58 32.43 2.75 25.04
CA MET A 58 33.63 1.92 25.04
C MET A 58 33.50 0.67 25.93
N SER A 59 32.62 0.72 26.94
CA SER A 59 32.32 -0.40 27.83
C SER A 59 31.35 -1.43 27.25
N ILE A 60 30.75 -1.18 26.07
CA ILE A 60 29.92 -2.18 25.36
C ILE A 60 30.78 -3.42 25.10
N PRO A 61 30.39 -4.61 25.58
CA PRO A 61 31.17 -5.82 25.35
C PRO A 61 31.22 -6.17 23.86
N MET A 62 32.32 -6.79 23.42
CA MET A 62 32.35 -7.40 22.09
C MET A 62 31.56 -8.70 22.13
N PHE A 63 30.54 -8.80 21.27
CA PHE A 63 29.71 -9.99 21.15
C PHE A 63 30.09 -10.77 19.89
N PRO A 64 29.96 -12.11 19.88
CA PRO A 64 30.11 -12.86 18.65
C PRO A 64 29.08 -12.38 17.63
N SER A 65 29.52 -12.09 16.41
CA SER A 65 28.59 -11.81 15.31
C SER A 65 27.78 -13.07 15.01
N GLU A 66 26.46 -12.91 14.89
CA GLU A 66 25.56 -14.02 14.55
C GLU A 66 25.18 -14.01 13.07
N GLU A 67 24.89 -15.20 12.52
CA GLU A 67 24.18 -15.28 11.25
C GLU A 67 22.73 -14.79 11.43
N ILE A 68 22.19 -14.19 10.37
CA ILE A 68 20.81 -13.72 10.36
C ILE A 68 19.88 -14.93 10.35
N ILE A 69 19.07 -15.07 11.40
CA ILE A 69 17.98 -16.05 11.44
C ILE A 69 16.77 -15.42 10.76
N TYR A 70 16.37 -15.95 9.60
CA TYR A 70 15.19 -15.47 8.91
C TYR A 70 13.92 -15.85 9.69
N SER A 71 13.08 -14.87 9.98
CA SER A 71 11.83 -15.08 10.72
C SER A 71 10.70 -15.49 9.78
N PRO A 72 9.83 -16.45 10.16
CA PRO A 72 8.58 -16.71 9.45
C PRO A 72 7.50 -15.66 9.76
N VAL A 73 7.78 -14.68 10.62
CA VAL A 73 6.83 -13.61 10.94
C VAL A 73 6.59 -12.75 9.71
N SER A 74 5.33 -12.63 9.30
CA SER A 74 4.92 -11.76 8.19
C SER A 74 5.17 -10.29 8.57
N MET A 75 6.21 -9.70 7.98
CA MET A 75 6.53 -8.28 8.12
C MET A 75 5.64 -7.44 7.20
N THR A 76 5.29 -6.22 7.63
CA THR A 76 4.68 -5.24 6.73
C THR A 76 5.70 -4.78 5.67
N THR A 77 5.21 -4.11 4.63
CA THR A 77 6.08 -3.52 3.59
C THR A 77 7.15 -2.60 4.17
N ASN A 78 6.79 -1.74 5.13
CA ASN A 78 7.74 -0.79 5.74
C ASN A 78 8.78 -1.49 6.64
N GLN A 79 8.35 -2.50 7.41
CA GLN A 79 9.27 -3.30 8.21
C GLN A 79 10.29 -4.03 7.33
N THR A 80 9.83 -4.62 6.22
CA THR A 80 10.70 -5.29 5.24
C THR A 80 11.73 -4.33 4.65
N LYS A 81 11.32 -3.10 4.28
CA LYS A 81 12.24 -2.07 3.77
C LYS A 81 13.30 -1.68 4.80
N ILE A 82 12.92 -1.47 6.07
CA ILE A 82 13.86 -1.12 7.15
C ILE A 82 14.86 -2.25 7.36
N VAL A 83 14.38 -3.49 7.54
CA VAL A 83 15.22 -4.65 7.80
C VAL A 83 16.21 -4.89 6.65
N ASN A 84 15.76 -4.80 5.40
CA ASN A 84 16.66 -4.94 4.26
C ASN A 84 17.68 -3.80 4.21
N LYS A 85 17.24 -2.56 4.45
CA LYS A 85 18.13 -1.40 4.42
C LYS A 85 19.21 -1.45 5.49
N VAL A 86 18.90 -1.89 6.71
CA VAL A 86 19.91 -2.03 7.76
C VAL A 86 20.87 -3.21 7.48
N ARG A 87 20.39 -4.30 6.88
CA ARG A 87 21.23 -5.43 6.46
C ARG A 87 22.28 -5.04 5.42
N GLU A 88 21.94 -4.14 4.49
CA GLU A 88 22.89 -3.58 3.52
C GLU A 88 24.05 -2.81 4.18
N GLN A 89 23.95 -2.46 5.47
CA GLN A 89 24.98 -1.71 6.19
C GLN A 89 25.97 -2.61 6.94
N LEU A 90 25.73 -3.93 7.00
CA LEU A 90 26.59 -4.87 7.71
C LEU A 90 28.06 -4.79 7.24
N GLY A 91 28.99 -4.84 8.19
CA GLY A 91 30.43 -4.76 7.94
C GLY A 91 30.99 -3.34 7.79
N LYS A 92 30.14 -2.29 7.78
CA LYS A 92 30.63 -0.90 7.71
C LYS A 92 31.22 -0.45 9.06
N PRO A 93 32.33 0.30 9.07
CA PRO A 93 33.03 0.67 10.31
C PRO A 93 32.24 1.65 11.17
N TYR A 94 32.47 1.57 12.48
CA TYR A 94 32.03 2.58 13.42
C TYR A 94 32.86 3.86 13.29
N ALA A 95 32.22 5.03 13.34
CA ALA A 95 32.89 6.33 13.50
C ALA A 95 31.99 7.32 14.26
N TRP A 96 32.55 8.05 15.23
CA TRP A 96 31.80 9.02 16.04
C TRP A 96 31.10 10.08 15.22
N GLY A 97 29.79 10.29 15.46
CA GLY A 97 29.00 11.29 14.75
C GLY A 97 28.69 10.95 13.28
N ALA A 98 29.17 9.80 12.77
CA ALA A 98 28.97 9.42 11.39
C ALA A 98 27.53 8.96 11.13
N SER A 99 26.97 9.36 9.99
CA SER A 99 25.58 9.05 9.60
C SER A 99 25.48 8.47 8.19
N GLY A 100 26.55 7.81 7.72
CA GLY A 100 26.61 7.11 6.44
C GLY A 100 27.08 7.94 5.25
N PRO A 101 27.17 7.31 4.06
CA PRO A 101 26.87 5.90 3.83
C PRO A 101 28.03 4.95 4.17
N ASP A 102 29.26 5.45 4.38
CA ASP A 102 30.45 4.59 4.46
C ASP A 102 30.84 4.19 5.89
N SER A 103 30.40 4.93 6.89
CA SER A 103 30.61 4.66 8.32
C SER A 103 29.45 5.20 9.16
N PHE A 104 29.29 4.67 10.37
CA PHE A 104 28.16 5.00 11.24
C PHE A 104 28.54 5.05 12.71
N ASP A 105 27.95 5.95 13.49
CA ASP A 105 27.70 5.67 14.91
C ASP A 105 26.32 5.02 15.10
N CYS A 106 25.97 4.66 16.35
CA CYS A 106 24.72 3.97 16.64
C CYS A 106 23.48 4.77 16.23
N GLY A 107 23.45 6.08 16.52
CA GLY A 107 22.33 6.96 16.17
C GLY A 107 22.29 7.29 14.66
N GLY A 108 23.45 7.43 14.04
CA GLY A 108 23.62 7.71 12.62
C GLY A 108 23.20 6.55 11.74
N LEU A 109 23.44 5.29 12.16
CA LEU A 109 22.89 4.10 11.51
C LEU A 109 21.36 4.14 11.49
N VAL A 110 20.75 4.39 12.65
CA VAL A 110 19.28 4.49 12.77
C VAL A 110 18.73 5.59 11.89
N LYS A 111 19.31 6.80 11.96
CA LYS A 111 18.91 7.94 11.15
C LYS A 111 18.96 7.62 9.65
N TYR A 112 20.08 7.07 9.19
CA TYR A 112 20.28 6.72 7.79
C TYR A 112 19.27 5.69 7.31
N VAL A 113 19.10 4.59 8.05
CA VAL A 113 18.18 3.50 7.68
C VAL A 113 16.75 4.01 7.56
N TYR A 114 16.25 4.76 8.55
CA TYR A 114 14.88 5.26 8.52
C TYR A 114 14.65 6.29 7.43
N LYS A 115 15.63 7.17 7.19
CA LYS A 115 15.57 8.13 6.09
C LYS A 115 15.51 7.42 4.74
N GLN A 116 16.39 6.44 4.50
CA GLN A 116 16.49 5.77 3.21
C GLN A 116 15.37 4.75 2.96
N ALA A 117 14.90 4.04 4.00
CA ALA A 117 13.91 2.98 3.86
C ALA A 117 12.47 3.52 3.77
N VAL A 118 12.14 4.52 4.59
CA VAL A 118 10.75 4.98 4.80
C VAL A 118 10.61 6.50 4.88
N ASN A 119 11.64 7.26 4.46
CA ASN A 119 11.66 8.72 4.46
C ASN A 119 11.31 9.37 5.81
N THR A 120 11.65 8.71 6.93
CA THR A 120 11.49 9.27 8.27
C THR A 120 12.77 9.96 8.68
N GLU A 121 12.71 11.28 8.88
CA GLU A 121 13.85 12.06 9.34
C GLU A 121 13.99 11.94 10.86
N LEU A 122 15.15 11.48 11.33
CA LEU A 122 15.46 11.39 12.75
C LEU A 122 16.62 12.33 13.11
N PRO A 123 16.60 12.90 14.34
CA PRO A 123 17.74 13.67 14.83
C PRO A 123 18.96 12.75 15.06
N MET A 124 20.15 13.35 15.14
CA MET A 124 21.34 12.66 15.65
C MET A 124 21.23 12.48 17.17
N GLY A 125 21.91 11.44 17.67
CA GLY A 125 22.01 11.14 19.11
C GLY A 125 20.82 10.35 19.66
N THR A 126 21.14 9.35 20.48
CA THR A 126 20.21 8.42 21.13
C THR A 126 19.16 9.13 21.98
N ILE A 127 19.57 10.13 22.79
CA ILE A 127 18.70 10.92 23.67
C ILE A 127 17.60 11.67 22.89
N ASN A 128 17.89 12.06 21.65
CA ASN A 128 16.89 12.71 20.81
C ASN A 128 15.97 11.69 20.14
N GLN A 129 16.52 10.56 19.71
CA GLN A 129 15.78 9.50 19.03
C GLN A 129 14.81 8.75 19.96
N GLU A 130 15.14 8.57 21.23
CA GLU A 130 14.28 7.88 22.20
C GLU A 130 12.94 8.60 22.46
N LYS A 131 12.79 9.85 22.01
CA LYS A 131 11.56 10.64 22.13
C LYS A 131 10.58 10.39 20.97
N TYR A 132 11.00 9.65 19.94
CA TYR A 132 10.19 9.38 18.75
C TYR A 132 9.48 8.04 18.85
N GLY A 133 8.27 8.00 18.28
CA GLY A 133 7.43 6.81 18.29
C GLY A 133 6.79 6.50 19.64
N THR A 134 6.18 5.33 19.73
CA THR A 134 5.49 4.86 20.93
C THR A 134 6.38 3.90 21.71
N GLU A 135 6.39 3.99 23.04
CA GLU A 135 7.06 2.98 23.86
C GLU A 135 6.34 1.64 23.73
N ILE A 136 7.09 0.57 23.52
CA ILE A 136 6.54 -0.78 23.42
C ILE A 136 7.16 -1.70 24.46
N SER A 137 6.40 -2.71 24.86
CA SER A 137 6.92 -3.78 25.71
C SER A 137 7.97 -4.58 24.94
N LEU A 138 9.09 -4.92 25.60
CA LEU A 138 10.14 -5.78 25.02
C LEU A 138 9.62 -7.18 24.64
N ASN A 139 8.50 -7.61 25.23
CA ASN A 139 7.82 -8.86 24.85
C ASN A 139 6.93 -8.72 23.61
N SER A 140 6.81 -7.52 23.04
CA SER A 140 5.97 -7.20 21.89
C SER A 140 6.76 -6.61 20.72
N LEU A 141 8.07 -6.88 20.70
CA LEU A 141 8.99 -6.40 19.67
C LEU A 141 8.60 -6.90 18.28
N LEU A 142 8.59 -5.99 17.32
CA LEU A 142 8.42 -6.27 15.90
C LEU A 142 9.62 -5.76 15.12
N PRO A 143 10.00 -6.42 14.01
CA PRO A 143 11.10 -5.96 13.18
C PRO A 143 10.94 -4.47 12.79
N GLY A 144 12.03 -3.72 12.92
CA GLY A 144 12.04 -2.27 12.78
C GLY A 144 11.77 -1.50 14.08
N ASP A 145 11.59 -2.13 15.24
CA ASP A 145 11.60 -1.38 16.51
C ASP A 145 13.04 -0.94 16.88
N LEU A 146 13.14 0.22 17.54
CA LEU A 146 14.40 0.74 18.07
C LEU A 146 14.61 0.26 19.50
N LEU A 147 15.79 -0.30 19.77
CA LEU A 147 16.20 -0.84 21.07
C LEU A 147 17.19 0.12 21.72
N PHE A 148 16.84 0.67 22.88
CA PHE A 148 17.65 1.67 23.57
C PHE A 148 18.33 1.12 24.83
N TYR A 149 19.54 1.62 25.08
CA TYR A 149 20.38 1.26 26.23
C TYR A 149 20.74 2.50 27.04
N GLY A 150 20.63 2.37 28.37
CA GLY A 150 20.71 3.47 29.33
C GLY A 150 19.33 3.93 29.79
N ASP A 151 19.34 4.86 30.76
CA ASP A 151 18.11 5.45 31.30
C ASP A 151 17.49 6.42 30.30
N ARG A 152 16.16 6.57 30.36
CA ARG A 152 15.42 7.58 29.58
C ARG A 152 15.98 8.97 29.90
N GLY A 153 16.31 9.73 28.86
CA GLY A 153 16.99 11.02 28.93
C GLY A 153 18.51 10.94 29.00
N ASN A 154 19.09 9.74 29.12
CA ASN A 154 20.52 9.49 29.21
C ASN A 154 20.94 8.18 28.49
N THR A 155 20.24 7.84 27.40
CA THR A 155 20.59 6.67 26.59
C THR A 155 21.93 6.87 25.91
N TYR A 156 22.75 5.82 25.83
CA TYR A 156 24.09 5.88 25.25
C TYR A 156 24.24 5.00 24.01
N HIS A 157 23.29 4.10 23.75
CA HIS A 157 23.34 3.22 22.58
C HIS A 157 21.94 2.92 22.04
N VAL A 158 21.87 2.61 20.74
CA VAL A 158 20.65 2.21 20.05
C VAL A 158 20.93 1.14 18.99
N GLY A 159 19.99 0.21 18.80
CA GLY A 159 20.01 -0.78 17.71
C GLY A 159 18.64 -0.93 17.05
N ILE A 160 18.60 -1.56 15.87
CA ILE A 160 17.35 -1.85 15.14
C ILE A 160 17.04 -3.34 15.30
N TYR A 161 15.88 -3.67 15.87
CA TYR A 161 15.41 -5.05 15.99
C TYR A 161 15.06 -5.62 14.61
N ILE A 162 15.50 -6.83 14.31
CA ILE A 162 15.28 -7.48 13.00
C ILE A 162 14.43 -8.76 13.08
N GLY A 163 13.88 -9.06 14.26
CA GLY A 163 13.12 -10.29 14.53
C GLY A 163 13.96 -11.37 15.20
N ASN A 164 13.31 -12.45 15.65
CA ASN A 164 13.95 -13.63 16.24
C ASN A 164 14.93 -13.35 17.41
N GLY A 165 14.69 -12.30 18.20
CA GLY A 165 15.61 -11.94 19.27
C GLY A 165 16.93 -11.33 18.78
N GLN A 166 17.03 -10.91 17.52
CA GLN A 166 18.24 -10.32 16.94
C GLN A 166 18.07 -8.83 16.66
N MET A 167 19.18 -8.09 16.76
CA MET A 167 19.27 -6.69 16.34
C MET A 167 20.50 -6.44 15.47
N ILE A 168 20.46 -5.37 14.68
CA ILE A 168 21.65 -4.81 14.02
C ILE A 168 21.98 -3.45 14.66
N HIS A 169 23.25 -3.24 14.99
CA HIS A 169 23.76 -2.00 15.57
C HIS A 169 25.17 -1.66 15.07
N ALA A 170 25.57 -0.39 15.22
CA ALA A 170 26.96 0.05 15.13
C ALA A 170 27.49 0.22 16.57
N PRO A 171 28.28 -0.73 17.11
CA PRO A 171 28.50 -0.84 18.56
C PRO A 171 29.41 0.25 19.12
N LYS A 172 30.67 0.29 18.69
CA LYS A 172 31.71 1.19 19.18
C LYS A 172 32.93 1.22 18.23
N PRO A 173 33.89 2.14 18.43
CA PRO A 173 35.12 2.18 17.64
C PRO A 173 35.88 0.85 17.63
N GLY A 174 36.54 0.56 16.50
CA GLY A 174 37.24 -0.71 16.27
C GLY A 174 36.33 -1.87 15.86
N GLU A 175 35.01 -1.68 15.84
CA GLU A 175 34.03 -2.65 15.41
C GLU A 175 33.23 -2.16 14.19
N THR A 176 32.42 -3.05 13.63
CA THR A 176 31.60 -2.80 12.44
C THR A 176 30.12 -3.00 12.74
N VAL A 177 29.25 -2.50 11.85
CA VAL A 177 27.82 -2.80 11.89
C VAL A 177 27.62 -4.31 11.85
N THR A 178 27.02 -4.87 12.88
CA THR A 178 26.95 -6.32 13.09
C THR A 178 25.57 -6.77 13.61
N VAL A 179 25.29 -8.07 13.49
CA VAL A 179 24.11 -8.74 14.04
C VAL A 179 24.47 -9.35 15.39
N VAL A 180 23.64 -9.12 16.41
CA VAL A 180 23.78 -9.74 17.73
C VAL A 180 22.44 -10.21 18.27
N ASN A 181 22.47 -11.24 19.11
CA ASN A 181 21.34 -11.64 19.93
C ASN A 181 21.13 -10.65 21.07
N ILE A 182 19.90 -10.15 21.23
CA ILE A 182 19.57 -9.20 22.30
C ILE A 182 19.68 -9.83 23.69
N GLN A 183 19.77 -11.16 23.82
CA GLN A 183 19.99 -11.80 25.13
C GLN A 183 21.41 -11.61 25.64
N TYR A 184 22.40 -11.39 24.77
CA TYR A 184 23.76 -11.06 25.20
C TYR A 184 23.89 -9.60 25.64
N PHE A 185 23.05 -8.73 25.07
CA PHE A 185 22.99 -7.31 25.40
C PHE A 185 21.53 -6.87 25.42
N TYR A 186 20.90 -6.99 26.59
CA TYR A 186 19.46 -6.78 26.70
C TYR A 186 19.12 -5.29 26.81
N PRO A 187 18.19 -4.77 25.98
CA PRO A 187 17.86 -3.34 25.98
C PRO A 187 17.04 -2.94 27.22
N ASN A 188 17.15 -1.67 27.61
CA ASN A 188 16.39 -1.11 28.74
C ASN A 188 14.93 -0.83 28.37
N PHE A 189 14.68 -0.37 27.14
CA PHE A 189 13.34 -0.12 26.59
C PHE A 189 13.39 -0.07 25.06
N ALA A 190 12.22 -0.03 24.43
CA ALA A 190 12.11 0.05 22.98
C ALA A 190 11.05 1.05 22.51
N ARG A 191 11.28 1.61 21.32
CA ARG A 191 10.36 2.52 20.65
C ARG A 191 9.95 1.97 19.29
N ARG A 192 8.66 2.03 18.99
CA ARG A 192 8.12 1.74 17.67
C ARG A 192 7.79 3.04 16.95
N LEU A 193 8.49 3.29 15.84
CA LEU A 193 8.29 4.48 15.01
C LEU A 193 7.28 4.23 13.88
N LEU A 194 7.10 2.97 13.48
CA LEU A 194 6.12 2.60 12.46
C LEU A 194 4.74 2.42 13.10
N SER A 195 3.69 2.97 12.48
CA SER A 195 2.34 2.49 12.76
C SER A 195 2.27 0.99 12.45
N THR A 196 1.55 0.23 13.27
CA THR A 196 1.22 -1.17 12.98
C THR A 196 0.24 -1.31 11.80
N GLU A 197 -0.29 -0.19 11.30
CA GLU A 197 -1.12 -0.14 10.11
C GLU A 197 -0.22 -0.09 8.86
N GLU A 198 -0.49 -0.99 7.90
CA GLU A 198 0.15 -0.91 6.58
C GLU A 198 -0.07 0.47 5.94
N PRO A 199 0.87 0.97 5.12
CA PRO A 199 0.63 2.18 4.35
C PRO A 199 -0.68 2.02 3.58
N ALA A 200 -1.56 3.00 3.75
CA ALA A 200 -2.93 2.88 3.28
C ALA A 200 -2.95 2.65 1.76
N VAL A 201 -3.45 1.50 1.31
CA VAL A 201 -3.55 1.18 -0.12
C VAL A 201 -4.61 2.09 -0.71
N GLN A 202 -4.19 3.09 -1.49
CA GLN A 202 -5.09 4.05 -2.11
C GLN A 202 -5.38 3.69 -3.56
N LYS A 203 -6.64 3.85 -3.97
CA LYS A 203 -7.09 3.70 -5.35
C LYS A 203 -7.78 4.97 -5.80
N THR A 204 -7.36 5.49 -6.94
CA THR A 204 -7.97 6.66 -7.58
C THR A 204 -8.97 6.24 -8.64
N PHE A 205 -10.14 6.88 -8.63
CA PHE A 205 -11.19 6.76 -9.62
C PHE A 205 -11.34 8.09 -10.35
N THR A 206 -11.41 8.07 -11.67
CA THR A 206 -11.63 9.26 -12.50
C THR A 206 -13.05 9.25 -13.02
N GLU A 207 -13.76 10.35 -12.87
CA GLU A 207 -15.10 10.50 -13.42
C GLU A 207 -15.02 10.61 -14.95
N VAL A 208 -15.83 9.81 -15.63
CA VAL A 208 -15.92 9.74 -17.09
C VAL A 208 -17.39 9.77 -17.52
N LYS A 209 -17.63 10.02 -18.80
CA LYS A 209 -18.93 9.79 -19.44
C LYS A 209 -18.67 9.12 -20.76
N LYS A 210 -18.66 7.79 -20.77
CA LYS A 210 -18.36 6.98 -21.96
C LYS A 210 -19.53 6.07 -22.26
N THR A 211 -19.86 5.95 -23.53
CA THR A 211 -20.84 4.97 -24.01
C THR A 211 -20.08 3.73 -24.47
N VAL A 212 -20.47 2.57 -23.95
CA VAL A 212 -19.81 1.30 -24.26
C VAL A 212 -20.84 0.22 -24.56
N MET A 213 -20.44 -0.75 -25.37
CA MET A 213 -21.14 -2.01 -25.55
C MET A 213 -20.50 -3.07 -24.65
N VAL A 214 -21.30 -3.92 -24.02
CA VAL A 214 -20.81 -5.15 -23.39
C VAL A 214 -20.52 -6.19 -24.46
N ASN A 215 -19.27 -6.65 -24.56
CA ASN A 215 -18.83 -7.54 -25.63
C ASN A 215 -19.02 -9.03 -25.27
N GLU A 216 -18.46 -9.92 -26.09
CA GLU A 216 -18.57 -11.38 -25.90
C GLU A 216 -17.68 -11.92 -24.77
N GLU A 217 -16.68 -11.15 -24.30
CA GLU A 217 -15.82 -11.59 -23.21
C GLU A 217 -16.58 -11.58 -21.87
N ASN A 218 -16.82 -12.77 -21.33
CA ASN A 218 -17.46 -12.90 -20.03
C ASN A 218 -16.50 -12.48 -18.90
N LYS A 219 -16.88 -11.42 -18.18
CA LYS A 219 -16.18 -10.87 -17.02
C LYS A 219 -17.12 -10.82 -15.83
N SER A 220 -16.56 -10.81 -14.62
CA SER A 220 -17.34 -10.47 -13.44
C SER A 220 -17.77 -9.00 -13.50
N ILE A 221 -18.95 -8.75 -12.95
CA ILE A 221 -19.36 -7.42 -12.54
C ILE A 221 -19.32 -7.45 -11.01
N ASP A 222 -18.56 -6.53 -10.43
CA ASP A 222 -18.21 -6.54 -9.01
C ASP A 222 -18.58 -5.21 -8.33
N THR A 223 -18.78 -5.21 -7.01
CA THR A 223 -19.08 -4.00 -6.23
C THR A 223 -17.92 -3.01 -6.14
N LEU A 224 -16.69 -3.49 -6.29
CA LEU A 224 -15.44 -2.74 -6.34
C LEU A 224 -14.58 -3.33 -7.48
N PRO A 225 -13.63 -2.57 -8.05
CA PRO A 225 -12.64 -3.13 -8.97
C PRO A 225 -11.96 -4.36 -8.38
N TRP A 226 -11.75 -5.37 -9.21
CA TRP A 226 -11.12 -6.62 -8.80
C TRP A 226 -9.75 -6.36 -8.17
N GLY A 227 -9.47 -7.06 -7.07
CA GLY A 227 -8.26 -6.90 -6.27
C GLY A 227 -8.37 -5.87 -5.15
N MET A 228 -9.41 -5.02 -5.11
CA MET A 228 -9.68 -4.18 -3.94
C MET A 228 -10.26 -5.00 -2.80
N LYS A 229 -9.73 -4.83 -1.57
CA LYS A 229 -10.22 -5.58 -0.41
C LYS A 229 -11.72 -5.40 -0.20
N GLY A 230 -12.42 -6.53 -0.08
CA GLY A 230 -13.84 -6.60 0.19
C GLY A 230 -14.75 -6.55 -1.05
N TYR A 231 -14.20 -6.58 -2.27
CA TYR A 231 -15.03 -6.68 -3.48
C TYR A 231 -15.94 -7.92 -3.43
N VAL A 232 -17.15 -7.78 -3.98
CA VAL A 232 -18.15 -8.86 -4.05
C VAL A 232 -18.71 -8.90 -5.47
N LYS A 233 -18.77 -10.10 -6.06
CA LYS A 233 -19.40 -10.31 -7.37
C LYS A 233 -20.90 -10.07 -7.28
N VAL A 234 -21.43 -9.25 -8.19
CA VAL A 234 -22.87 -8.96 -8.32
C VAL A 234 -23.51 -9.72 -9.48
N SER A 235 -22.82 -9.84 -10.61
CA SER A 235 -23.34 -10.53 -11.80
C SER A 235 -22.21 -10.88 -12.78
N SER A 236 -22.57 -11.31 -14.00
CA SER A 236 -21.65 -11.62 -15.09
C SER A 236 -21.96 -10.74 -16.29
N SER A 237 -20.94 -10.23 -16.98
CA SER A 237 -21.13 -9.39 -18.17
C SER A 237 -21.89 -10.12 -19.28
N SER A 238 -21.80 -11.45 -19.34
CA SER A 238 -22.57 -12.27 -20.28
C SER A 238 -24.09 -12.07 -20.20
N SER A 239 -24.63 -11.69 -19.04
CA SER A 239 -26.06 -11.38 -18.87
C SER A 239 -26.49 -10.08 -19.54
N TYR A 240 -25.51 -9.25 -19.92
CA TYR A 240 -25.70 -7.94 -20.54
C TYR A 240 -25.09 -7.89 -21.94
N LYS A 241 -24.71 -9.03 -22.49
CA LYS A 241 -24.04 -9.14 -23.79
C LYS A 241 -24.79 -8.35 -24.86
N GLY A 242 -24.07 -7.48 -25.56
CA GLY A 242 -24.64 -6.64 -26.60
C GLY A 242 -25.29 -5.34 -26.14
N LYS A 243 -25.64 -5.24 -24.85
CA LYS A 243 -26.27 -4.03 -24.32
C LYS A 243 -25.28 -2.87 -24.37
N VAL A 244 -25.81 -1.71 -24.74
CA VAL A 244 -25.09 -0.44 -24.67
C VAL A 244 -25.40 0.21 -23.33
N VAL A 245 -24.35 0.55 -22.59
CA VAL A 245 -24.41 1.12 -21.24
C VAL A 245 -23.45 2.30 -21.10
N THR A 246 -23.60 3.07 -20.04
CA THR A 246 -22.72 4.19 -19.71
C THR A 246 -21.67 3.76 -18.68
N ILE A 247 -20.42 4.15 -18.90
CA ILE A 247 -19.38 4.13 -17.86
C ILE A 247 -19.27 5.53 -17.26
N THR A 248 -19.37 5.61 -15.93
CA THR A 248 -19.31 6.88 -15.19
C THR A 248 -18.05 7.03 -14.33
N GLN A 249 -17.36 5.93 -14.01
CA GLN A 249 -16.09 5.96 -13.27
C GLN A 249 -15.06 5.02 -13.92
N ASP A 250 -13.80 5.43 -13.88
CA ASP A 250 -12.66 4.73 -14.46
C ASP A 250 -11.56 4.53 -13.40
N SER A 251 -11.10 3.29 -13.22
CA SER A 251 -10.05 2.92 -12.26
C SER A 251 -8.74 2.45 -12.94
N GLY A 252 -8.60 2.70 -14.24
CA GLY A 252 -7.56 2.16 -15.11
C GLY A 252 -8.06 0.95 -15.90
N SER A 253 -8.10 -0.22 -15.27
CA SER A 253 -8.50 -1.47 -15.95
C SER A 253 -10.00 -1.78 -15.85
N TYR A 254 -10.74 -1.11 -14.96
CA TYR A 254 -12.17 -1.34 -14.75
C TYR A 254 -12.97 -0.05 -14.93
N GLY A 255 -14.16 -0.19 -15.51
CA GLY A 255 -15.16 0.86 -15.62
C GLY A 255 -16.40 0.53 -14.79
N TYR A 256 -16.94 1.51 -14.08
CA TYR A 256 -18.22 1.37 -13.37
C TYR A 256 -19.39 1.81 -14.27
N SER A 257 -20.44 1.00 -14.31
CA SER A 257 -21.71 1.34 -14.96
C SER A 257 -22.88 1.32 -13.97
N PRO A 258 -23.71 2.39 -13.93
CA PRO A 258 -24.98 2.41 -13.20
C PRO A 258 -25.96 1.32 -13.64
N GLU A 259 -26.02 1.03 -14.94
CA GLU A 259 -26.90 0.04 -15.55
C GLU A 259 -26.49 -1.40 -15.18
N LEU A 260 -25.18 -1.64 -15.04
CA LEU A 260 -24.62 -2.91 -14.55
C LEU A 260 -24.61 -3.00 -13.01
N LYS A 261 -24.80 -1.87 -12.32
CA LYS A 261 -24.69 -1.71 -10.86
C LYS A 261 -23.35 -2.18 -10.30
N GLY A 262 -22.26 -1.97 -11.05
CA GLY A 262 -20.94 -2.44 -10.63
C GLY A 262 -19.83 -2.11 -11.61
N TRP A 263 -18.63 -2.57 -11.25
CA TRP A 263 -17.39 -2.46 -11.99
C TRP A 263 -17.18 -3.66 -12.88
N VAL A 264 -16.80 -3.43 -14.13
CA VAL A 264 -16.50 -4.46 -15.12
C VAL A 264 -15.10 -4.23 -15.69
N ASP A 265 -14.36 -5.31 -15.95
CA ASP A 265 -13.06 -5.25 -16.64
C ASP A 265 -13.27 -4.66 -18.04
N LYS A 266 -12.44 -3.69 -18.42
CA LYS A 266 -12.50 -3.03 -19.73
C LYS A 266 -12.33 -3.98 -20.91
N LYS A 267 -11.73 -5.16 -20.72
CA LYS A 267 -11.69 -6.21 -21.75
C LYS A 267 -13.08 -6.78 -22.07
N GLY A 268 -14.05 -6.66 -21.15
CA GLY A 268 -15.44 -7.08 -21.34
C GLY A 268 -16.36 -6.02 -21.95
N ILE A 269 -15.84 -4.84 -22.26
CA ILE A 269 -16.61 -3.72 -22.82
C ILE A 269 -15.83 -3.04 -23.95
N GLU A 270 -16.53 -2.32 -24.80
CA GLU A 270 -15.92 -1.63 -25.93
C GLU A 270 -16.60 -0.29 -26.20
N GLU A 271 -15.83 0.77 -26.42
CA GLU A 271 -16.40 2.09 -26.67
C GLU A 271 -17.20 2.12 -27.98
N VAL A 272 -18.34 2.80 -27.93
CA VAL A 272 -19.23 3.05 -29.06
C VAL A 272 -19.63 4.51 -29.09
N THR A 273 -20.18 4.97 -30.21
CA THR A 273 -20.71 6.34 -30.30
C THR A 273 -22.20 6.31 -30.00
N ALA A 274 -22.62 6.99 -28.93
CA ALA A 274 -24.04 7.21 -28.64
C ALA A 274 -24.69 8.05 -29.74
N THR A 275 -25.92 7.70 -30.09
CA THR A 275 -26.76 8.40 -31.05
C THR A 275 -28.18 8.51 -30.50
N ASN A 276 -29.04 9.25 -31.18
CA ASN A 276 -30.48 9.29 -30.88
C ASN A 276 -31.24 9.66 -32.14
N VAL A 277 -31.16 8.79 -33.15
CA VAL A 277 -31.70 9.05 -34.48
C VAL A 277 -32.83 8.09 -34.75
N GLN A 278 -34.02 8.65 -34.98
CA GLN A 278 -35.20 7.88 -35.38
C GLN A 278 -35.19 7.63 -36.89
N GLY A 279 -35.73 6.49 -37.31
CA GLY A 279 -36.03 6.24 -38.72
C GLY A 279 -36.59 4.85 -38.91
N ILE A 280 -36.37 4.27 -40.10
CA ILE A 280 -37.10 3.09 -40.56
C ILE A 280 -36.13 2.01 -41.04
N ILE A 281 -36.40 0.76 -40.68
CA ILE A 281 -35.77 -0.40 -41.29
C ILE A 281 -36.41 -0.61 -42.66
N LEU A 282 -35.65 -0.37 -43.72
CA LEU A 282 -36.15 -0.36 -45.10
C LEU A 282 -35.80 -1.64 -45.85
N ASN A 283 -34.66 -2.25 -45.54
CA ASN A 283 -34.14 -3.39 -46.28
C ASN A 283 -34.15 -4.67 -45.44
N GLY A 284 -34.70 -5.74 -46.03
CA GLY A 284 -34.72 -7.09 -45.45
C GLY A 284 -33.43 -7.86 -45.71
N GLY A 285 -33.30 -9.04 -45.12
CA GLY A 285 -32.17 -9.93 -45.36
C GLY A 285 -30.91 -9.66 -44.53
N TYR A 286 -30.97 -8.73 -43.58
CA TYR A 286 -29.88 -8.49 -42.63
C TYR A 286 -30.16 -9.22 -41.31
N SER A 287 -29.11 -9.69 -40.66
CA SER A 287 -29.19 -10.26 -39.31
C SER A 287 -29.45 -9.17 -38.27
N ILE A 288 -30.14 -9.57 -37.20
CA ILE A 288 -30.16 -8.83 -35.95
C ILE A 288 -29.30 -9.63 -34.98
N ASP A 289 -28.25 -9.00 -34.47
CA ASP A 289 -27.18 -9.64 -33.73
C ASP A 289 -27.09 -9.13 -32.29
N PRO A 290 -26.66 -9.98 -31.34
CA PRO A 290 -26.37 -9.52 -29.99
C PRO A 290 -25.19 -8.55 -29.98
N VAL A 291 -24.19 -8.68 -30.86
CA VAL A 291 -23.03 -7.78 -30.94
C VAL A 291 -22.61 -7.57 -32.40
N PRO A 292 -21.88 -6.49 -32.76
CA PRO A 292 -21.31 -6.28 -34.09
C PRO A 292 -20.31 -7.38 -34.45
N TRP A 293 -20.67 -8.17 -35.47
CA TRP A 293 -19.93 -9.25 -36.14
C TRP A 293 -18.66 -9.83 -35.46
N TYR A 294 -18.82 -11.03 -34.92
CA TYR A 294 -17.76 -11.96 -34.54
C TYR A 294 -18.04 -13.32 -35.20
N SER A 295 -17.00 -14.11 -35.43
CA SER A 295 -17.16 -15.48 -35.94
C SER A 295 -17.96 -16.33 -34.94
N GLY A 296 -18.98 -17.07 -35.41
CA GLY A 296 -19.76 -18.01 -34.58
C GLY A 296 -20.92 -17.42 -33.78
N ILE A 297 -21.36 -16.18 -34.08
CA ILE A 297 -22.53 -15.58 -33.42
C ILE A 297 -23.82 -16.31 -33.82
N VAL A 298 -24.69 -16.54 -32.83
CA VAL A 298 -26.08 -16.93 -33.05
C VAL A 298 -26.92 -15.66 -33.21
N HIS A 299 -27.48 -15.48 -34.41
CA HIS A 299 -28.39 -14.39 -34.73
C HIS A 299 -29.67 -14.47 -33.88
N ILE A 300 -30.15 -13.32 -33.41
CA ILE A 300 -31.37 -13.24 -32.58
C ILE A 300 -32.62 -12.85 -33.39
N GLY A 301 -32.43 -12.43 -34.64
CA GLY A 301 -33.54 -12.10 -35.53
C GLY A 301 -33.07 -11.72 -36.93
N THR A 302 -34.00 -11.22 -37.75
CA THR A 302 -33.73 -10.71 -39.10
C THR A 302 -34.57 -9.48 -39.39
N THR A 303 -33.99 -8.52 -40.10
CA THR A 303 -34.68 -7.28 -40.50
C THR A 303 -35.88 -7.52 -41.42
N SER A 304 -35.98 -8.69 -42.06
CA SER A 304 -37.15 -9.07 -42.86
C SER A 304 -38.46 -9.08 -42.06
N ASN A 305 -38.37 -9.34 -40.74
CA ASN A 305 -39.53 -9.32 -39.83
C ASN A 305 -39.88 -7.92 -39.31
N HIS A 306 -39.05 -6.92 -39.61
CA HIS A 306 -39.14 -5.56 -39.08
C HIS A 306 -39.19 -4.50 -40.19
N LEU A 307 -39.56 -4.91 -41.41
CA LEU A 307 -39.67 -3.99 -42.55
C LEU A 307 -40.71 -2.89 -42.27
N ASN A 308 -40.34 -1.66 -42.58
CA ASN A 308 -41.11 -0.45 -42.34
C ASN A 308 -41.38 -0.13 -40.86
N GLU A 309 -40.74 -0.84 -39.93
CA GLU A 309 -40.82 -0.53 -38.51
C GLU A 309 -40.06 0.76 -38.19
N LYS A 310 -40.70 1.65 -37.41
CA LYS A 310 -40.05 2.84 -36.86
C LYS A 310 -39.20 2.45 -35.67
N VAL A 311 -37.92 2.78 -35.73
CA VAL A 311 -36.93 2.43 -34.72
C VAL A 311 -36.11 3.65 -34.32
N ASN A 312 -35.47 3.56 -33.15
CA ASN A 312 -34.51 4.55 -32.69
C ASN A 312 -33.13 3.90 -32.63
N VAL A 313 -32.17 4.44 -33.38
CA VAL A 313 -30.77 4.03 -33.31
C VAL A 313 -30.09 4.82 -32.19
N THR A 314 -29.70 4.09 -31.14
CA THR A 314 -29.18 4.68 -29.90
C THR A 314 -27.66 4.58 -29.77
N ALA A 315 -27.01 3.78 -30.61
CA ALA A 315 -25.56 3.78 -30.75
C ALA A 315 -25.12 3.28 -32.12
N LYS A 316 -23.86 3.57 -32.48
CA LYS A 316 -23.20 3.02 -33.66
C LYS A 316 -21.79 2.52 -33.33
N LYS A 317 -21.35 1.55 -34.13
CA LYS A 317 -19.99 1.03 -34.13
C LYS A 317 -19.64 0.51 -35.53
N GLY A 318 -18.71 1.17 -36.21
CA GLY A 318 -18.34 0.82 -37.58
C GLY A 318 -19.56 0.82 -38.50
N SER A 319 -19.83 -0.31 -39.15
CA SER A 319 -20.97 -0.49 -40.05
C SER A 319 -22.25 -1.00 -39.37
N TYR A 320 -22.28 -1.06 -38.04
CA TYR A 320 -23.41 -1.58 -37.29
C TYR A 320 -24.07 -0.49 -36.43
N TYR A 321 -25.40 -0.51 -36.43
CA TYR A 321 -26.26 0.36 -35.63
C TYR A 321 -26.97 -0.46 -34.56
N TYR A 322 -27.05 0.09 -33.36
CA TYR A 322 -27.75 -0.53 -32.24
C TYR A 322 -29.14 0.05 -32.09
N VAL A 323 -30.14 -0.83 -32.15
CA VAL A 323 -31.54 -0.55 -31.86
C VAL A 323 -31.88 -1.24 -30.55
N ALA A 324 -32.14 -0.48 -29.49
CA ALA A 324 -32.17 -0.98 -28.10
C ALA A 324 -33.12 -2.18 -27.84
N ASN A 325 -34.22 -2.27 -28.59
CA ASN A 325 -35.23 -3.32 -28.45
C ASN A 325 -35.03 -4.50 -29.42
N LEU A 326 -34.09 -4.41 -30.36
CA LEU A 326 -33.82 -5.43 -31.38
C LEU A 326 -32.42 -6.02 -31.23
N GLY A 327 -31.38 -5.18 -31.32
CA GLY A 327 -29.99 -5.60 -31.34
C GLY A 327 -29.13 -4.75 -32.27
N TRP A 328 -27.97 -5.29 -32.63
CA TRP A 328 -27.06 -4.71 -33.61
C TRP A 328 -27.43 -5.15 -35.02
N ILE A 329 -27.50 -4.19 -35.94
CA ILE A 329 -27.99 -4.39 -37.30
C ILE A 329 -27.01 -3.69 -38.25
N ASP A 330 -26.66 -4.33 -39.37
CA ASP A 330 -25.86 -3.68 -40.41
C ASP A 330 -26.58 -2.42 -40.90
N LYS A 331 -25.84 -1.31 -41.02
CA LYS A 331 -26.39 -0.01 -41.41
C LYS A 331 -27.12 -0.02 -42.75
N LYS A 332 -26.80 -0.96 -43.64
CA LYS A 332 -27.47 -1.13 -44.93
C LYS A 332 -28.93 -1.58 -44.80
N ALA A 333 -29.36 -2.04 -43.63
CA ALA A 333 -30.77 -2.33 -43.36
C ALA A 333 -31.65 -1.06 -43.33
N PHE A 334 -31.04 0.11 -43.13
CA PHE A 334 -31.77 1.36 -42.91
C PHE A 334 -31.76 2.25 -44.15
N ASN A 335 -32.69 3.21 -44.21
CA ASN A 335 -32.72 4.16 -45.32
C ASN A 335 -31.47 5.08 -45.34
N PRO A 336 -31.08 5.64 -46.51
CA PRO A 336 -29.86 6.45 -46.63
C PRO A 336 -29.84 7.72 -45.76
N GLU A 337 -31.00 8.32 -45.50
CA GLU A 337 -31.12 9.53 -44.68
C GLU A 337 -30.77 9.26 -43.21
N LEU A 338 -31.31 8.18 -42.63
CA LEU A 338 -30.95 7.73 -41.28
C LEU A 338 -29.48 7.35 -41.22
N GLN A 339 -28.96 6.61 -42.21
CA GLN A 339 -27.54 6.25 -42.25
C GLN A 339 -26.65 7.48 -42.15
N LYS A 340 -26.94 8.51 -42.95
CA LYS A 340 -26.20 9.78 -42.92
C LYS A 340 -26.29 10.45 -41.53
N ALA A 341 -27.49 10.57 -40.97
CA ALA A 341 -27.68 11.22 -39.68
C ALA A 341 -26.98 10.48 -38.52
N VAL A 342 -26.99 9.15 -38.53
CA VAL A 342 -26.26 8.32 -37.56
C VAL A 342 -24.75 8.44 -37.78
N ASP A 343 -24.28 8.30 -39.01
CA ASP A 343 -22.85 8.35 -39.36
C ASP A 343 -22.22 9.72 -39.07
N ASP A 344 -22.99 10.81 -39.21
CA ASP A 344 -22.56 12.18 -38.89
C ASP A 344 -22.58 12.50 -37.38
N THR A 345 -23.18 11.65 -36.53
CA THR A 345 -23.24 11.89 -35.08
C THR A 345 -21.82 11.86 -34.48
N PRO A 346 -21.36 12.94 -33.80
CA PRO A 346 -20.03 13.00 -33.21
C PRO A 346 -19.89 12.12 -31.97
N ASN A 347 -18.68 11.66 -31.70
CA ASN A 347 -18.38 10.96 -30.45
C ASN A 347 -18.38 11.96 -29.28
N THR A 348 -19.17 11.68 -28.24
CA THR A 348 -19.33 12.52 -27.05
C THR A 348 -18.71 11.90 -25.79
N ASN A 349 -17.92 10.82 -25.95
CA ASN A 349 -17.17 10.21 -24.86
C ASN A 349 -16.14 11.19 -24.29
N VAL A 350 -16.19 11.41 -22.97
CA VAL A 350 -15.31 12.36 -22.28
C VAL A 350 -14.72 11.78 -21.00
N THR A 351 -13.51 12.24 -20.66
CA THR A 351 -12.86 12.01 -19.37
C THR A 351 -12.70 13.35 -18.68
N THR A 352 -13.09 13.44 -17.41
CA THR A 352 -13.04 14.69 -16.65
C THR A 352 -11.76 14.77 -15.81
N THR A 353 -11.54 15.92 -15.17
CA THR A 353 -10.48 16.10 -14.17
C THR A 353 -10.91 15.67 -12.76
N ASN A 354 -12.21 15.40 -12.55
CA ASN A 354 -12.75 15.01 -11.26
C ASN A 354 -12.24 13.62 -10.89
N LYS A 355 -11.69 13.51 -9.68
CA LYS A 355 -11.15 12.27 -9.15
C LYS A 355 -11.65 12.05 -7.74
N CYS A 356 -11.91 10.79 -7.42
CA CYS A 356 -12.16 10.31 -6.06
C CYS A 356 -11.01 9.39 -5.66
N VAL A 357 -10.57 9.46 -4.41
CA VAL A 357 -9.60 8.53 -3.84
C VAL A 357 -10.30 7.71 -2.78
N SER A 358 -10.18 6.39 -2.89
CA SER A 358 -10.54 5.43 -1.86
C SER A 358 -9.30 4.92 -1.19
N THR A 359 -9.39 4.70 0.12
CA THR A 359 -8.33 4.14 0.95
C THR A 359 -8.79 2.82 1.51
N GLU A 360 -7.96 1.79 1.40
CA GLU A 360 -8.21 0.51 2.04
C GLU A 360 -8.10 0.63 3.57
N ILE A 361 -9.06 0.04 4.27
CA ILE A 361 -9.13 0.05 5.73
C ILE A 361 -9.45 -1.35 6.28
N ASN A 362 -9.34 -1.53 7.59
CA ASN A 362 -9.70 -2.76 8.29
C ASN A 362 -10.42 -2.45 9.60
N LYS A 363 -11.63 -1.91 9.52
CA LYS A 363 -12.42 -1.50 10.69
C LYS A 363 -13.68 -2.33 10.83
N LYS A 364 -14.28 -2.29 12.01
CA LYS A 364 -15.63 -2.81 12.25
C LYS A 364 -16.56 -1.67 12.63
N ALA A 365 -17.84 -1.86 12.37
CA ALA A 365 -18.85 -0.91 12.79
C ALA A 365 -20.14 -1.62 13.20
N SER A 366 -20.89 -0.98 14.09
CA SER A 366 -22.28 -1.33 14.36
C SER A 366 -23.20 -0.40 13.57
N VAL A 367 -24.24 -0.96 12.97
CA VAL A 367 -25.20 -0.19 12.17
C VAL A 367 -26.21 0.52 13.06
N LEU A 368 -26.31 1.85 12.92
CA LEU A 368 -27.27 2.68 13.67
C LEU A 368 -28.57 2.93 12.92
N GLY A 369 -28.57 2.90 11.57
CA GLY A 369 -29.76 3.07 10.74
C GLY A 369 -30.40 4.46 10.77
N ASN A 370 -29.60 5.51 10.57
CA ASN A 370 -30.05 6.90 10.57
C ASN A 370 -30.66 7.36 9.24
N ASN A 371 -31.63 6.62 8.68
CA ASN A 371 -32.24 6.87 7.37
C ASN A 371 -31.22 6.98 6.22
N LYS A 372 -30.06 6.33 6.35
CA LYS A 372 -29.00 6.34 5.34
C LYS A 372 -29.24 5.28 4.27
N SER A 373 -28.84 5.58 3.04
CA SER A 373 -28.83 4.63 1.93
C SER A 373 -27.62 3.71 1.99
N ILE A 374 -27.75 2.59 1.29
CA ILE A 374 -26.63 1.77 0.83
C ILE A 374 -26.55 2.03 -0.68
N ASP A 375 -25.41 2.51 -1.14
CA ASP A 375 -25.21 2.98 -2.51
C ASP A 375 -24.07 2.21 -3.21
N THR A 376 -24.09 2.11 -4.54
CA THR A 376 -23.04 1.43 -5.31
C THR A 376 -21.71 2.19 -5.37
N LEU A 377 -21.75 3.51 -5.15
CA LEU A 377 -20.61 4.41 -5.08
C LEU A 377 -20.82 5.39 -3.91
N PRO A 378 -19.75 6.01 -3.39
CA PRO A 378 -19.88 7.16 -2.49
C PRO A 378 -20.82 8.22 -3.05
N TRP A 379 -21.68 8.78 -2.21
CA TRP A 379 -22.62 9.81 -2.64
C TRP A 379 -21.89 11.02 -3.22
N GLY A 380 -22.43 11.57 -4.29
CA GLY A 380 -21.82 12.66 -5.05
C GLY A 380 -20.91 12.20 -6.19
N MET A 381 -20.53 10.91 -6.25
CA MET A 381 -19.88 10.36 -7.44
C MET A 381 -20.90 10.14 -8.57
N SER A 382 -20.55 10.58 -9.78
CA SER A 382 -21.40 10.41 -10.96
C SER A 382 -21.76 8.94 -11.21
N GLY A 383 -23.06 8.67 -11.35
CA GLY A 383 -23.59 7.33 -11.62
C GLY A 383 -23.87 6.45 -10.39
N TYR A 384 -23.76 6.98 -9.17
CA TYR A 384 -24.16 6.21 -7.98
C TYR A 384 -25.63 5.76 -8.08
N VAL A 385 -25.92 4.56 -7.57
CA VAL A 385 -27.26 3.97 -7.54
C VAL A 385 -27.55 3.49 -6.13
N LYS A 386 -28.71 3.87 -5.60
CA LYS A 386 -29.20 3.35 -4.32
C LYS A 386 -29.63 1.90 -4.47
N VAL A 387 -29.04 1.01 -3.67
CA VAL A 387 -29.30 -0.44 -3.68
C VAL A 387 -29.96 -0.93 -2.39
N GLY A 388 -29.99 -0.11 -1.34
CA GLY A 388 -30.61 -0.50 -0.08
C GLY A 388 -30.87 0.65 0.88
N SER A 389 -31.46 0.30 2.02
CA SER A 389 -31.67 1.17 3.16
C SER A 389 -30.92 0.61 4.36
N LEU A 390 -30.11 1.43 5.01
CA LEU A 390 -29.34 1.03 6.19
C LEU A 390 -30.24 0.68 7.37
N ASN A 391 -31.47 1.21 7.42
CA ASN A 391 -32.45 0.92 8.47
C ASN A 391 -32.82 -0.56 8.53
N ASN A 392 -32.66 -1.30 7.43
CA ASN A 392 -32.96 -2.73 7.36
C ASN A 392 -31.87 -3.58 8.04
N HIS A 393 -30.80 -2.96 8.55
CA HIS A 393 -29.62 -3.63 9.08
C HIS A 393 -29.23 -3.12 10.48
N ILE A 394 -30.11 -2.37 11.16
CA ILE A 394 -29.86 -1.82 12.50
C ILE A 394 -29.43 -2.92 13.47
N GLY A 395 -28.37 -2.64 14.24
CA GLY A 395 -27.82 -3.57 15.23
C GLY A 395 -26.83 -4.59 14.67
N ASN A 396 -26.75 -4.76 13.34
CA ASN A 396 -25.75 -5.65 12.75
C ASN A 396 -24.34 -5.10 12.95
N SER A 397 -23.39 -6.00 13.20
CA SER A 397 -21.96 -5.71 13.12
C SER A 397 -21.46 -6.02 11.71
N ILE A 398 -20.76 -5.07 11.10
CA ILE A 398 -20.25 -5.15 9.72
C ILE A 398 -18.76 -4.82 9.67
N SER A 399 -18.08 -5.35 8.65
CA SER A 399 -16.70 -5.01 8.34
C SER A 399 -16.66 -3.83 7.37
N LEU A 400 -15.66 -2.97 7.54
CA LEU A 400 -15.40 -1.84 6.66
C LEU A 400 -14.03 -2.03 6.00
N THR A 401 -14.03 -2.07 4.66
CA THR A 401 -12.82 -2.40 3.89
C THR A 401 -12.30 -1.24 3.06
N GLN A 402 -13.14 -0.24 2.75
CA GLN A 402 -12.73 0.94 2.01
C GLN A 402 -13.32 2.21 2.63
N GLU A 403 -12.63 3.33 2.47
CA GLU A 403 -13.02 4.65 2.96
C GLU A 403 -12.77 5.71 1.88
N ALA A 404 -13.78 6.55 1.63
CA ALA A 404 -13.70 7.67 0.70
C ALA A 404 -14.44 8.88 1.30
N GLY A 405 -13.70 9.82 1.88
CA GLY A 405 -14.26 10.99 2.56
C GLY A 405 -15.22 10.61 3.69
N SER A 406 -16.49 10.99 3.58
CA SER A 406 -17.54 10.70 4.57
C SER A 406 -18.20 9.34 4.41
N TYR A 407 -17.74 8.51 3.46
CA TYR A 407 -18.33 7.21 3.12
C TYR A 407 -17.36 6.06 3.38
N VAL A 408 -17.92 4.91 3.73
CA VAL A 408 -17.20 3.64 3.91
C VAL A 408 -17.91 2.51 3.17
N TYR A 409 -17.16 1.51 2.72
CA TYR A 409 -17.70 0.34 2.04
C TYR A 409 -17.78 -0.87 2.96
N SER A 410 -18.91 -1.58 2.93
CA SER A 410 -19.10 -2.88 3.60
C SER A 410 -19.37 -3.99 2.58
N PRO A 411 -18.56 -5.08 2.58
CA PRO A 411 -18.81 -6.26 1.74
C PRO A 411 -20.13 -6.96 2.08
N GLU A 412 -20.50 -7.01 3.36
CA GLU A 412 -21.72 -7.67 3.83
C GLU A 412 -22.97 -6.96 3.30
N LEU A 413 -22.91 -5.64 3.19
CA LEU A 413 -23.99 -4.80 2.66
C LEU A 413 -23.86 -4.53 1.16
N LYS A 414 -22.76 -4.98 0.53
CA LYS A 414 -22.45 -4.82 -0.89
C LYS A 414 -22.51 -3.36 -1.36
N GLY A 415 -22.15 -2.40 -0.52
CA GLY A 415 -22.27 -0.99 -0.87
C GLY A 415 -21.57 -0.01 0.07
N TRP A 416 -21.57 1.24 -0.38
CA TRP A 416 -21.07 2.42 0.31
C TRP A 416 -22.13 3.04 1.20
N ILE A 417 -21.70 3.52 2.36
CA ILE A 417 -22.55 3.98 3.46
C ILE A 417 -21.96 5.26 4.04
N ASP A 418 -22.82 6.25 4.28
CA ASP A 418 -22.44 7.46 5.03
C ASP A 418 -22.07 7.07 6.47
N LYS A 419 -20.88 7.45 6.93
CA LYS A 419 -20.37 7.15 8.28
C LYS A 419 -21.34 7.60 9.38
N LYS A 420 -22.17 8.62 9.14
CA LYS A 420 -23.20 9.08 10.08
C LYS A 420 -24.26 8.02 10.39
N GLY A 421 -24.37 6.96 9.59
CA GLY A 421 -25.25 5.82 9.84
C GLY A 421 -24.62 4.71 10.69
N LEU A 422 -23.37 4.87 11.11
CA LEU A 422 -22.55 3.82 11.72
C LEU A 422 -21.91 4.30 13.03
N LEU A 423 -21.67 3.35 13.94
CA LEU A 423 -20.76 3.49 15.05
C LEU A 423 -19.48 2.70 14.74
N ILE A 424 -18.43 3.40 14.29
CA ILE A 424 -17.16 2.80 13.87
C ILE A 424 -16.29 2.57 15.10
N GLN A 425 -15.74 1.36 15.23
CA GLN A 425 -14.90 0.91 16.34
C GLN A 425 -13.41 1.07 16.02
#